data_AF-A0A8J7XDE6-F1
#
_entry.id   AF-A0A8J7XDE6-F1
#
_cell.length_a   1.000
_cell.length_b   1.000
_cell.length_c   1.000
_cell.angle_alpha   90.00
_cell.angle_beta   90.00
_cell.angle_gamma   90.00
#
_symmetry.space_group_name_H-M   'P 1'
#
loop_
_entity.id
_entity.type
_entity.pdbx_description
1 polymer ?
#
loop_
_entity_poly.entity_id
_entity_poly.type
_entity_poly.pdbx_seq_one_letter_code
_entity_poly.pdbx_strand_id
1 'polypeptide(L)'
;MSIDRVSNLDIAAAISTLVPDFSSRTDELAVDIGYARLVLDPEMYNSVRTMVTCSYDGNGSIIVLDMQAGYEGPLEWYIVPYHLVLAAYRVDEGGEATEVTLVAPRVASRVSKGLKIVLLTDSGTIRAGKETRFMMVLENVGDVNYTAEAGPPLFDLKLYRKGGGSMGYWSTGKGFPEYIERISLQPGEVSRQTIMWDLMPLNPESGFPVQIVTGGYEVAAVWVPEDLEGEGLPIWINASRPSLSLSWIKSGGFAGVNQELTLSPEGDVLVNNWVNYEKSVLRLSPDDHWNLFETLNRLGLLELDWDDHGAAGGAADFFSYELDITLEGSTRKMRWVDHWASEVPLPGALFETGSVLEDLAKRVWSDGAPLFD
;
A
#
# COMPACT_ATOMS: atom_id res chain seq x y z
N MET A 1 -27.94 -25.76 12.99
CA MET A 1 -28.70 -24.97 12.00
C MET A 1 -28.59 -25.68 10.66
N SER A 2 -29.70 -26.05 10.02
CA SER A 2 -29.65 -26.57 8.65
C SER A 2 -29.65 -25.40 7.67
N ILE A 3 -28.73 -25.43 6.72
CA ILE A 3 -28.67 -24.48 5.61
C ILE A 3 -29.51 -25.09 4.49
N ASP A 4 -30.70 -24.55 4.24
CA ASP A 4 -31.46 -24.89 3.03
C ASP A 4 -30.93 -24.05 1.87
N ARG A 5 -30.44 -24.72 0.82
CA ARG A 5 -30.16 -24.06 -0.48
C ARG A 5 -31.48 -23.67 -1.12
N VAL A 6 -31.88 -22.41 -0.97
CA VAL A 6 -33.04 -21.87 -1.67
C VAL A 6 -32.59 -21.37 -3.04
N SER A 7 -32.75 -22.20 -4.07
CA SER A 7 -32.36 -21.85 -5.45
C SER A 7 -33.36 -20.95 -6.19
N ASN A 8 -34.38 -20.43 -5.50
CA ASN A 8 -35.42 -19.55 -6.07
C ASN A 8 -35.99 -18.64 -4.98
N LEU A 9 -35.22 -17.66 -4.53
CA LEU A 9 -35.73 -16.62 -3.64
C LEU A 9 -36.40 -15.55 -4.51
N ASP A 10 -37.69 -15.31 -4.30
CA ASP A 10 -38.38 -14.14 -4.87
C ASP A 10 -37.85 -12.89 -4.15
N ILE A 11 -36.92 -12.19 -4.80
CA ILE A 11 -36.24 -11.03 -4.26
C ILE A 11 -37.23 -9.91 -3.92
N ALA A 12 -38.30 -9.75 -4.70
CA ALA A 12 -39.34 -8.75 -4.43
C ALA A 12 -40.10 -9.07 -3.15
N ALA A 13 -40.43 -10.35 -2.93
CA ALA A 13 -41.04 -10.82 -1.68
C ALA A 13 -40.09 -10.64 -0.49
N ALA A 14 -38.81 -11.00 -0.63
CA ALA A 14 -37.81 -10.85 0.43
C ALA A 14 -37.60 -9.38 0.83
N ILE A 15 -37.50 -8.46 -0.14
CA ILE A 15 -37.39 -7.01 0.11
C ILE A 15 -38.65 -6.47 0.81
N SER A 16 -39.85 -6.90 0.38
CA SER A 16 -41.11 -6.50 1.04
C SER A 16 -41.22 -6.98 2.49
N THR A 17 -40.46 -8.02 2.86
CA THR A 17 -40.43 -8.60 4.21
C THR A 17 -39.31 -7.99 5.08
N LEU A 18 -38.19 -7.58 4.46
CA LEU A 18 -37.00 -7.00 5.12
C LEU A 18 -37.11 -5.49 5.38
N VAL A 19 -37.99 -4.79 4.66
CA VAL A 19 -38.28 -3.38 4.87
C VAL A 19 -39.61 -3.28 5.63
N PRO A 20 -39.64 -3.31 6.98
CA PRO A 20 -40.86 -2.92 7.67
C PRO A 20 -41.21 -1.49 7.28
N ASP A 21 -42.50 -1.19 7.18
CA ASP A 21 -43.00 0.13 6.78
C ASP A 21 -42.38 1.23 7.66
N PHE A 22 -41.38 1.93 7.10
CA PHE A 22 -40.65 3.00 7.75
C PHE A 22 -41.28 4.38 7.50
N SER A 23 -42.51 4.43 6.98
CA SER A 23 -43.26 5.68 6.75
C SER A 23 -43.45 6.54 8.01
N SER A 24 -43.15 6.01 9.20
CA SER A 24 -43.16 6.74 10.46
C SER A 24 -41.78 7.24 10.95
N ARG A 25 -40.70 7.07 10.19
CA ARG A 25 -39.35 7.56 10.56
C ARG A 25 -39.02 8.87 9.86
N THR A 26 -38.22 9.69 10.55
CA THR A 26 -37.90 11.08 10.20
C THR A 26 -37.38 11.24 8.78
N ASP A 27 -37.67 12.38 8.16
CA ASP A 27 -37.42 12.68 6.74
C ASP A 27 -35.96 12.44 6.29
N GLU A 28 -34.97 12.54 7.20
CA GLU A 28 -33.56 12.21 6.91
C GLU A 28 -33.34 10.72 6.55
N LEU A 29 -33.99 9.79 7.25
CA LEU A 29 -33.84 8.34 7.01
C LEU A 29 -34.63 7.85 5.80
N ALA A 30 -35.73 8.53 5.46
CA ALA A 30 -36.57 8.18 4.31
C ALA A 30 -35.82 8.35 2.98
N VAL A 31 -34.90 9.32 2.91
CA VAL A 31 -34.04 9.57 1.74
C VAL A 31 -33.04 8.41 1.58
N ASP A 32 -32.33 8.02 2.64
CA ASP A 32 -31.36 6.92 2.62
C ASP A 32 -32.01 5.57 2.23
N ILE A 33 -33.21 5.30 2.73
CA ILE A 33 -34.00 4.10 2.41
C ILE A 33 -34.50 4.13 0.96
N GLY A 34 -34.90 5.30 0.45
CA GLY A 34 -35.28 5.49 -0.95
C GLY A 34 -34.14 5.17 -1.92
N TYR A 35 -32.90 5.53 -1.57
CA TYR A 35 -31.72 5.28 -2.40
C TYR A 35 -31.27 3.82 -2.40
N ALA A 36 -31.31 3.13 -1.25
CA ALA A 36 -31.05 1.68 -1.20
C ALA A 36 -32.00 0.88 -2.11
N ARG A 37 -33.26 1.33 -2.21
CA ARG A 37 -34.27 0.73 -3.09
C ARG A 37 -34.00 0.94 -4.58
N LEU A 38 -33.34 2.04 -4.94
CA LEU A 38 -32.94 2.37 -6.32
C LEU A 38 -31.78 1.51 -6.82
N VAL A 39 -30.82 1.19 -5.94
CA VAL A 39 -29.65 0.34 -6.24
C VAL A 39 -30.04 -1.13 -6.44
N LEU A 40 -31.16 -1.54 -5.85
CA LEU A 40 -31.66 -2.92 -5.88
C LEU A 40 -32.83 -3.13 -6.87
N ASP A 41 -33.05 -2.20 -7.81
CA ASP A 41 -34.13 -2.30 -8.79
C ASP A 41 -34.01 -3.60 -9.61
N PRO A 42 -34.91 -4.59 -9.39
CA PRO A 42 -34.85 -5.88 -10.06
C PRO A 42 -35.09 -5.79 -11.57
N GLU A 43 -35.72 -4.71 -12.06
CA GLU A 43 -36.00 -4.52 -13.48
C GLU A 43 -34.75 -4.07 -14.27
N MET A 44 -33.78 -3.43 -13.60
CA MET A 44 -32.51 -3.00 -14.23
C MET A 44 -31.38 -4.03 -14.17
N TYR A 45 -31.37 -4.92 -13.17
CA TYR A 45 -30.25 -5.83 -12.91
C TYR A 45 -30.70 -7.30 -12.93
N ASN A 46 -31.11 -7.78 -14.10
CA ASN A 46 -31.72 -9.11 -14.28
C ASN A 46 -30.75 -10.31 -14.21
N SER A 47 -29.50 -10.12 -13.76
CA SER A 47 -28.56 -11.22 -13.58
C SER A 47 -27.47 -10.91 -12.56
N VAL A 48 -27.87 -10.48 -11.37
CA VAL A 48 -26.99 -10.52 -10.21
C VAL A 48 -27.21 -11.88 -9.53
N ARG A 49 -26.34 -12.85 -9.81
CA ARG A 49 -26.24 -14.08 -8.99
C ARG A 49 -25.45 -13.77 -7.72
N THR A 50 -25.93 -12.83 -6.92
CA THR A 50 -25.40 -12.60 -5.58
C THR A 50 -26.26 -13.38 -4.61
N MET A 51 -25.64 -14.27 -3.85
CA MET A 51 -26.31 -14.91 -2.73
C MET A 51 -26.34 -13.88 -1.59
N VAL A 52 -27.50 -13.26 -1.38
CA VAL A 52 -27.73 -12.43 -0.19
C VAL A 52 -28.15 -13.38 0.92
N THR A 53 -27.28 -13.58 1.91
CA THR A 53 -27.64 -14.39 3.08
C THR A 53 -27.94 -13.45 4.24
N CYS A 54 -29.20 -13.40 4.66
CA CYS A 54 -29.61 -12.68 5.87
C CYS A 54 -29.70 -13.68 7.03
N SER A 55 -28.95 -13.44 8.10
CA SER A 55 -29.10 -14.16 9.36
C SER A 55 -29.72 -13.22 10.39
N TYR A 56 -30.81 -13.66 11.02
CA TYR A 56 -31.50 -12.95 12.10
C TYR A 56 -31.17 -13.65 13.42
N ASP A 57 -30.44 -12.98 14.33
CA ASP A 57 -30.26 -13.44 15.71
C ASP A 57 -30.94 -12.54 16.75
N GLY A 58 -31.79 -11.62 16.29
CA GLY A 58 -32.68 -10.86 17.17
C GLY A 58 -32.10 -9.58 17.76
N ASN A 59 -30.90 -9.15 17.38
CA ASN A 59 -30.33 -7.85 17.81
C ASN A 59 -29.86 -6.91 16.70
N GLY A 60 -30.07 -7.25 15.42
CA GLY A 60 -29.80 -6.34 14.31
C GLY A 60 -29.86 -7.05 12.97
N SER A 61 -30.21 -6.31 11.92
CA SER A 61 -30.19 -6.83 10.56
C SER A 61 -28.74 -6.83 10.03
N ILE A 62 -28.27 -7.97 9.56
CA ILE A 62 -27.00 -8.09 8.83
C ILE A 62 -27.34 -8.40 7.37
N ILE A 63 -26.84 -7.58 6.45
CA ILE A 63 -26.85 -7.84 5.02
C ILE A 63 -25.46 -8.37 4.65
N VAL A 64 -25.37 -9.65 4.29
CA VAL A 64 -24.15 -10.25 3.75
C VAL A 64 -24.27 -10.31 2.23
N LEU A 65 -23.35 -9.66 1.53
CA LEU A 65 -23.15 -9.83 0.09
C LEU A 65 -22.06 -10.88 -0.11
N ASP A 66 -22.45 -12.10 -0.48
CA ASP A 66 -21.50 -13.13 -0.90
C ASP A 66 -21.11 -12.90 -2.37
N MET A 67 -19.81 -12.67 -2.61
CA MET A 67 -19.25 -12.46 -3.95
C MET A 67 -18.46 -13.67 -4.49
N GLN A 68 -18.65 -14.88 -3.94
CA GLN A 68 -18.04 -16.11 -4.47
C GLN A 68 -18.99 -16.99 -5.30
N ALA A 69 -19.90 -16.38 -6.07
CA ALA A 69 -20.49 -17.07 -7.22
C ALA A 69 -19.47 -17.06 -8.36
N GLY A 70 -18.79 -18.20 -8.57
CA GLY A 70 -17.73 -18.39 -9.57
C GLY A 70 -17.98 -17.68 -10.89
N TYR A 71 -17.22 -16.61 -11.11
CA TYR A 71 -17.15 -15.87 -12.36
C TYR A 71 -15.69 -15.98 -12.86
N GLU A 72 -15.46 -16.75 -13.91
CA GLU A 72 -14.15 -16.88 -14.57
C GLU A 72 -13.89 -15.75 -15.60
N GLY A 73 -14.65 -14.65 -15.51
CA GLY A 73 -14.42 -13.42 -16.28
C GLY A 73 -13.76 -12.33 -15.42
N PRO A 74 -13.14 -11.30 -16.03
CA PRO A 74 -12.57 -10.18 -15.29
C PRO A 74 -13.67 -9.50 -14.47
N LEU A 75 -13.52 -9.53 -13.14
CA LEU A 75 -14.42 -8.87 -12.20
C LEU A 75 -14.28 -7.34 -12.30
N GLU A 76 -15.27 -6.70 -12.92
CA GLU A 76 -15.44 -5.26 -12.89
C GLU A 76 -16.12 -4.85 -11.57
N TRP A 77 -15.38 -4.13 -10.71
CA TRP A 77 -15.87 -3.66 -9.42
C TRP A 77 -16.71 -2.40 -9.60
N TYR A 78 -18.00 -2.48 -9.29
CA TYR A 78 -18.88 -1.30 -9.18
C TYR A 78 -18.98 -0.87 -7.72
N ILE A 79 -18.03 -0.06 -7.26
CA ILE A 79 -18.18 0.70 -6.02
C ILE A 79 -18.76 2.07 -6.39
N VAL A 80 -20.03 2.29 -6.06
CA VAL A 80 -20.65 3.62 -6.12
C VAL A 80 -20.25 4.36 -4.83
N PRO A 81 -19.63 5.56 -4.91
CA PRO A 81 -18.95 6.15 -3.78
C PRO A 81 -19.91 7.02 -2.96
N TYR A 82 -20.85 6.43 -2.23
CA TYR A 82 -21.59 7.15 -1.19
C TYR A 82 -21.86 6.23 0.01
N HIS A 83 -21.18 6.54 1.11
CA HIS A 83 -21.33 5.96 2.46
C HIS A 83 -21.46 4.43 2.53
N LEU A 84 -20.33 3.71 2.52
CA LEU A 84 -20.31 2.27 2.80
C LEU A 84 -19.32 1.96 3.94
N VAL A 85 -19.87 1.79 5.15
CA VAL A 85 -19.32 0.85 6.11
C VAL A 85 -20.03 -0.47 5.82
N LEU A 86 -19.36 -1.35 5.10
CA LEU A 86 -19.80 -2.73 4.93
C LEU A 86 -19.00 -3.57 5.94
N ALA A 87 -19.64 -4.39 6.76
CA ALA A 87 -18.91 -5.53 7.31
C ALA A 87 -18.77 -6.52 6.15
N ALA A 88 -17.56 -6.74 5.65
CA ALA A 88 -17.32 -7.84 4.71
C ALA A 88 -16.90 -9.07 5.48
N TYR A 89 -17.20 -10.25 4.98
CA TYR A 89 -16.70 -11.50 5.54
C TYR A 89 -15.97 -12.25 4.44
N ARG A 90 -14.76 -12.72 4.73
CA ARG A 90 -14.05 -13.65 3.86
C ARG A 90 -14.37 -15.06 4.33
N VAL A 91 -14.99 -15.84 3.46
CA VAL A 91 -15.24 -17.26 3.70
C VAL A 91 -14.08 -18.05 3.09
N ASP A 92 -13.46 -18.93 3.87
CA ASP A 92 -12.41 -19.81 3.36
C ASP A 92 -12.98 -21.07 2.67
N GLU A 93 -12.09 -21.91 2.12
CA GLU A 93 -12.50 -23.17 1.46
C GLU A 93 -13.20 -24.15 2.42
N GLY A 94 -13.04 -23.98 3.73
CA GLY A 94 -13.70 -24.75 4.78
C GLY A 94 -15.07 -24.19 5.21
N GLY A 95 -15.47 -23.03 4.68
CA GLY A 95 -16.71 -22.35 5.06
C GLY A 95 -16.60 -21.49 6.32
N GLU A 96 -15.40 -21.26 6.85
CA GLU A 96 -15.19 -20.39 8.01
C GLU A 96 -15.19 -18.92 7.56
N ALA A 97 -16.10 -18.13 8.14
CA ALA A 97 -16.24 -16.71 7.85
C ALA A 97 -15.36 -15.90 8.81
N THR A 98 -14.37 -15.21 8.27
CA THR A 98 -13.58 -14.20 9.00
C THR A 98 -14.15 -12.82 8.72
N GLU A 99 -14.49 -12.09 9.79
CA GLU A 99 -14.92 -10.69 9.69
C GLU A 99 -13.76 -9.86 9.11
N VAL A 100 -14.05 -9.17 8.02
CA VAL A 100 -13.17 -8.22 7.36
C VAL A 100 -13.72 -6.83 7.69
N THR A 101 -13.01 -6.15 8.59
CA THR A 101 -13.27 -4.74 8.89
C THR A 101 -13.05 -3.92 7.62
N LEU A 102 -14.12 -3.41 7.00
CA LEU A 102 -13.97 -2.43 5.93
C LEU A 102 -13.80 -1.05 6.55
N VAL A 103 -12.61 -0.50 6.36
CA VAL A 103 -12.32 0.90 6.67
C VAL A 103 -13.04 1.73 5.62
N ALA A 104 -13.99 2.57 6.05
CA ALA A 104 -14.68 3.49 5.15
C ALA A 104 -13.63 4.30 4.37
N PRO A 105 -13.66 4.29 3.03
CA PRO A 105 -12.67 4.99 2.25
C PRO A 105 -12.73 6.47 2.57
N ARG A 106 -11.57 7.11 2.61
CA ARG A 106 -11.53 8.57 2.62
C ARG A 106 -11.85 9.06 1.23
N VAL A 107 -12.73 10.05 1.13
CA VAL A 107 -13.22 10.58 -0.14
C VAL A 107 -13.06 12.10 -0.16
N ALA A 108 -12.56 12.62 -1.28
CA ALA A 108 -12.67 14.02 -1.64
C ALA A 108 -13.27 14.12 -3.05
N SER A 109 -14.07 15.15 -3.31
CA SER A 109 -14.68 15.31 -4.63
C SER A 109 -14.89 16.76 -4.99
N ARG A 110 -14.88 17.08 -6.28
CA ARG A 110 -15.21 18.41 -6.79
C ARG A 110 -16.01 18.32 -8.07
N VAL A 111 -17.01 19.19 -8.22
CA VAL A 111 -17.74 19.39 -9.47
C VAL A 111 -17.28 20.69 -10.14
N SER A 112 -16.98 20.64 -11.43
CA SER A 112 -16.64 21.80 -12.25
C SER A 112 -16.95 21.53 -13.72
N LYS A 113 -17.57 22.50 -14.41
CA LYS A 113 -17.89 22.41 -15.85
C LYS A 113 -18.65 21.12 -16.26
N GLY A 114 -19.55 20.63 -15.41
CA GLY A 114 -20.30 19.39 -15.68
C GLY A 114 -19.50 18.09 -15.46
N LEU A 115 -18.26 18.18 -14.98
CA LEU A 115 -17.46 17.03 -14.57
C LEU A 115 -17.34 16.98 -13.06
N LYS A 116 -17.37 15.77 -12.51
CA LYS A 116 -17.12 15.50 -11.10
C LYS A 116 -15.91 14.59 -10.99
N ILE A 117 -14.87 15.06 -10.32
CA ILE A 117 -13.70 14.25 -9.98
C ILE A 117 -13.81 13.80 -8.53
N VAL A 118 -13.53 12.53 -8.27
CA VAL A 118 -13.53 11.92 -6.93
C VAL A 118 -12.19 11.23 -6.72
N LEU A 119 -11.59 11.44 -5.55
CA LEU A 119 -10.40 10.74 -5.07
C LEU A 119 -10.78 9.87 -3.88
N LEU A 120 -10.33 8.62 -3.89
CA LEU A 120 -10.50 7.66 -2.81
C LEU A 120 -9.17 7.04 -2.38
N THR A 121 -9.01 6.79 -1.08
CA THR A 121 -7.94 5.96 -0.52
C THR A 121 -8.45 5.18 0.70
N ASP A 122 -7.83 4.05 0.98
CA ASP A 122 -8.14 3.17 2.11
C ASP A 122 -7.50 3.63 3.44
N SER A 123 -6.51 4.54 3.37
CA SER A 123 -5.80 5.01 4.56
C SER A 123 -5.72 6.52 4.69
N GLY A 124 -6.06 7.01 5.89
CA GLY A 124 -5.78 8.38 6.30
C GLY A 124 -4.40 8.59 6.92
N THR A 125 -3.66 7.52 7.18
CA THR A 125 -2.33 7.57 7.80
C THR A 125 -1.38 6.68 7.03
N ILE A 126 -0.41 7.30 6.38
CA ILE A 126 0.47 6.64 5.41
C ILE A 126 1.90 6.77 5.92
N ARG A 127 2.67 5.68 5.90
CA ARG A 127 4.10 5.75 6.18
C ARG A 127 4.81 6.25 4.92
N ALA A 128 5.70 7.21 5.04
CA ALA A 128 6.43 7.74 3.89
C ALA A 128 7.26 6.63 3.21
N GLY A 129 7.18 6.52 1.89
CA GLY A 129 7.82 5.44 1.12
C GLY A 129 6.93 4.20 0.94
N LYS A 130 5.82 4.08 1.67
CA LYS A 130 4.88 2.97 1.49
C LYS A 130 3.97 3.24 0.30
N GLU A 131 3.99 2.35 -0.69
CA GLU A 131 3.03 2.40 -1.80
C GLU A 131 1.60 2.39 -1.27
N THR A 132 0.87 3.45 -1.60
CA THR A 132 -0.52 3.65 -1.23
C THR A 132 -1.38 3.68 -2.49
N ARG A 133 -2.54 3.03 -2.41
CA ARG A 133 -3.50 2.98 -3.50
C ARG A 133 -4.42 4.20 -3.45
N PHE A 134 -4.52 4.87 -4.58
CA PHE A 134 -5.47 5.96 -4.82
C PHE A 134 -6.35 5.59 -6.01
N MET A 135 -7.66 5.59 -5.81
CA MET A 135 -8.62 5.42 -6.89
C MET A 135 -9.19 6.78 -7.24
N MET A 136 -9.17 7.11 -8.52
CA MET A 136 -9.77 8.34 -9.05
C MET A 136 -10.94 7.97 -9.94
N VAL A 137 -12.00 8.77 -9.85
CA VAL A 137 -13.19 8.63 -10.67
C VAL A 137 -13.48 9.98 -11.30
N LEU A 138 -13.66 10.01 -12.62
CA LEU A 138 -14.20 11.14 -13.35
C LEU A 138 -15.60 10.78 -13.82
N GLU A 139 -16.60 11.52 -13.38
CA GLU A 139 -18.00 11.35 -13.74
C GLU A 139 -18.47 12.55 -14.56
N ASN A 140 -19.15 12.30 -15.67
CA ASN A 140 -19.87 13.37 -16.37
C ASN A 140 -21.23 13.58 -15.71
N VAL A 141 -21.33 14.60 -14.85
CA VAL A 141 -22.58 15.00 -14.17
C VAL A 141 -23.37 16.04 -14.97
N GLY A 142 -22.88 16.42 -16.15
CA GLY A 142 -23.57 17.30 -17.09
C GLY A 142 -24.66 16.58 -17.89
N ASP A 143 -25.40 17.35 -18.67
CA ASP A 143 -26.47 16.90 -19.56
C ASP A 143 -26.01 16.69 -21.01
N VAL A 144 -24.73 16.97 -21.30
CA VAL A 144 -24.10 16.82 -22.62
C VAL A 144 -22.95 15.82 -22.57
N ASN A 145 -22.69 15.15 -23.69
CA ASN A 145 -21.52 14.27 -23.80
C ASN A 145 -20.23 15.08 -23.61
N TYR A 146 -19.37 14.62 -22.69
CA TYR A 146 -18.02 15.11 -22.54
C TYR A 146 -17.10 14.40 -23.53
N THR A 147 -16.12 15.12 -24.09
CA THR A 147 -15.05 14.54 -24.91
C THR A 147 -13.77 15.32 -24.69
N ALA A 148 -12.64 14.63 -24.52
CA ALA A 148 -11.32 15.23 -24.48
C ALA A 148 -10.29 14.38 -25.22
N GLU A 149 -9.26 15.06 -25.73
CA GLU A 149 -8.10 14.45 -26.38
C GLU A 149 -6.83 14.93 -25.67
N ALA A 150 -6.05 14.01 -25.11
CA ALA A 150 -4.83 14.34 -24.37
C ALA A 150 -3.82 13.19 -24.37
N GLY A 151 -2.54 13.51 -24.17
CA GLY A 151 -1.53 12.49 -23.92
C GLY A 151 -1.54 11.99 -22.48
N PRO A 152 -1.03 10.78 -22.20
CA PRO A 152 -0.93 10.27 -20.85
C PRO A 152 0.06 11.07 -19.99
N PRO A 153 -0.15 11.11 -18.66
CA PRO A 153 -1.27 10.49 -17.96
C PRO A 153 -2.54 11.35 -18.02
N LEU A 154 -3.71 10.70 -18.12
CA LEU A 154 -5.00 11.40 -18.09
C LEU A 154 -5.40 11.83 -16.67
N PHE A 155 -5.10 10.99 -15.68
CA PHE A 155 -5.20 11.34 -14.27
C PHE A 155 -3.82 11.49 -13.64
N ASP A 156 -3.72 12.42 -12.69
CA ASP A 156 -2.54 12.60 -11.86
C ASP A 156 -2.95 12.82 -10.40
N LEU A 157 -1.97 12.74 -9.50
CA LEU A 157 -2.13 13.07 -8.09
C LEU A 157 -1.18 14.19 -7.73
N LYS A 158 -1.66 15.13 -6.91
CA LYS A 158 -0.88 16.26 -6.43
C LYS A 158 -0.83 16.23 -4.92
N LEU A 159 0.37 16.32 -4.35
CA LEU A 159 0.59 16.33 -2.91
C LEU A 159 0.81 17.75 -2.42
N TYR A 160 0.12 18.11 -1.35
CA TYR A 160 0.22 19.39 -0.67
C TYR A 160 0.66 19.21 0.77
N ARG A 161 1.52 20.10 1.26
CA ARG A 161 1.73 20.24 2.70
C ARG A 161 0.57 21.04 3.29
N LYS A 162 -0.03 20.60 4.40
CA LYS A 162 -1.13 21.34 5.02
C LYS A 162 -0.72 22.76 5.38
N GLY A 163 -1.44 23.74 4.84
CA GLY A 163 -1.12 25.18 4.99
C GLY A 163 0.12 25.66 4.23
N GLY A 164 0.71 24.81 3.39
CA GLY A 164 1.86 25.11 2.54
C GLY A 164 1.53 25.03 1.05
N GLY A 165 2.57 25.06 0.21
CA GLY A 165 2.44 24.91 -1.24
C GLY A 165 2.37 23.45 -1.70
N SER A 166 2.22 23.30 -3.02
CA SER A 166 2.36 22.01 -3.71
C SER A 166 3.77 21.45 -3.50
N MET A 167 3.85 20.17 -3.15
CA MET A 167 5.10 19.43 -2.97
C MET A 167 5.54 18.73 -4.25
N GLY A 168 4.58 18.33 -5.10
CA GLY A 168 4.87 17.68 -6.39
C GLY A 168 3.70 16.84 -6.88
N TYR A 169 3.93 16.17 -8.02
CA TYR A 169 2.94 15.32 -8.70
C TYR A 169 3.42 13.88 -8.74
N TRP A 170 2.49 12.92 -8.80
CA TRP A 170 2.82 11.52 -9.02
C TRP A 170 3.54 11.31 -10.36
N SER A 171 3.13 12.04 -11.39
CA SER A 171 3.74 11.99 -12.73
C SER A 171 5.18 12.51 -12.81
N THR A 172 5.67 13.24 -11.81
CA THR A 172 6.98 13.92 -11.88
C THR A 172 8.11 12.90 -12.00
N GLY A 173 8.93 13.04 -13.06
CA GLY A 173 10.06 12.15 -13.35
C GLY A 173 9.68 10.80 -13.96
N LYS A 174 8.39 10.55 -14.26
CA LYS A 174 7.94 9.35 -14.97
C LYS A 174 7.92 9.62 -16.48
N GLY A 175 8.30 8.59 -17.26
CA GLY A 175 8.15 8.59 -18.72
C GLY A 175 6.76 8.09 -19.10
N PHE A 176 6.10 8.79 -20.02
CA PHE A 176 4.81 8.40 -20.59
C PHE A 176 4.94 8.23 -22.11
N PRO A 177 4.21 7.30 -22.71
CA PRO A 177 4.24 7.09 -24.15
C PRO A 177 3.65 8.30 -24.91
N GLU A 178 4.24 8.62 -26.06
CA GLU A 178 3.84 9.76 -26.89
C GLU A 178 2.67 9.41 -27.82
N TYR A 179 1.47 9.24 -27.28
CA TYR A 179 0.25 9.15 -28.08
C TYR A 179 -0.89 9.97 -27.48
N ILE A 180 -1.92 10.23 -28.28
CA ILE A 180 -3.12 10.97 -27.86
C ILE A 180 -4.22 9.95 -27.58
N GLU A 181 -4.79 10.01 -26.38
CA GLU A 181 -5.99 9.31 -25.98
C GLU A 181 -7.21 10.20 -26.18
N ARG A 182 -8.27 9.62 -26.74
CA ARG A 182 -9.59 10.25 -26.80
C ARG A 182 -10.51 9.58 -25.79
N ILE A 183 -11.00 10.35 -24.83
CA ILE A 183 -12.04 9.91 -23.89
C ILE A 183 -13.36 10.58 -24.25
N SER A 184 -14.46 9.84 -24.14
CA SER A 184 -15.82 10.40 -24.23
C SER A 184 -16.66 9.80 -23.13
N LEU A 185 -17.38 10.65 -22.39
CA LEU A 185 -18.28 10.24 -21.31
C LEU A 185 -19.68 10.76 -21.60
N GLN A 186 -20.66 9.88 -21.69
CA GLN A 186 -22.08 10.24 -21.72
C GLN A 186 -22.52 10.79 -20.35
N PRO A 187 -23.64 11.54 -20.27
CA PRO A 187 -24.24 11.91 -18.98
C PRO A 187 -24.40 10.70 -18.05
N GLY A 188 -23.85 10.80 -16.83
CA GLY A 188 -23.82 9.74 -15.82
C GLY A 188 -22.70 8.69 -16.01
N GLU A 189 -21.95 8.73 -17.11
CA GLU A 189 -20.84 7.82 -17.35
C GLU A 189 -19.62 8.21 -16.51
N VAL A 190 -18.85 7.19 -16.14
CA VAL A 190 -17.68 7.31 -15.28
C VAL A 190 -16.45 6.68 -15.89
N SER A 191 -15.31 7.36 -15.78
CA SER A 191 -13.98 6.80 -16.01
C SER A 191 -13.25 6.63 -14.68
N ARG A 192 -12.43 5.59 -14.57
CA ARG A 192 -11.73 5.25 -13.34
C ARG A 192 -10.25 4.96 -13.62
N GLN A 193 -9.38 5.39 -12.72
CA GLN A 193 -7.98 5.00 -12.74
C GLN A 193 -7.49 4.76 -11.31
N THR A 194 -6.69 3.70 -11.14
CA THR A 194 -5.99 3.43 -9.88
C THR A 194 -4.53 3.78 -10.05
N ILE A 195 -3.99 4.56 -9.11
CA ILE A 195 -2.57 4.90 -9.02
C ILE A 195 -2.01 4.35 -7.72
N MET A 196 -0.83 3.74 -7.81
CA MET A 196 0.02 3.43 -6.66
C MET A 196 1.07 4.54 -6.52
N TRP A 197 1.18 5.11 -5.32
CA TRP A 197 2.16 6.15 -5.02
C TRP A 197 2.70 6.01 -3.60
N ASP A 198 4.02 6.08 -3.45
CA ASP A 198 4.76 6.07 -2.19
C ASP A 198 4.81 7.43 -1.46
N LEU A 199 4.17 8.45 -2.07
CA LEU A 199 4.14 9.85 -1.62
C LEU A 199 5.54 10.48 -1.48
N MET A 200 6.51 10.04 -2.28
CA MET A 200 7.82 10.67 -2.40
C MET A 200 7.92 11.46 -3.70
N PRO A 201 7.42 12.72 -3.75
CA PRO A 201 7.55 13.53 -4.95
C PRO A 201 9.01 13.81 -5.25
N LEU A 202 9.37 13.87 -6.53
CA LEU A 202 10.69 14.30 -6.96
C LEU A 202 10.74 15.81 -7.10
N ASN A 203 11.88 16.41 -6.74
CA ASN A 203 12.16 17.79 -7.08
C ASN A 203 12.44 17.86 -8.59
N PRO A 204 11.70 18.66 -9.38
CA PRO A 204 11.85 18.69 -10.83
C PRO A 204 13.19 19.29 -11.29
N GLU A 205 13.83 20.13 -10.48
CA GLU A 205 15.12 20.75 -10.80
C GLU A 205 16.28 19.80 -10.53
N SER A 206 16.23 19.06 -9.42
CA SER A 206 17.34 18.22 -8.98
C SER A 206 17.16 16.73 -9.34
N GLY A 207 15.94 16.30 -9.65
CA GLY A 207 15.58 14.89 -9.84
C GLY A 207 15.59 14.06 -8.55
N PHE A 208 15.98 14.64 -7.41
CA PHE A 208 16.04 13.94 -6.13
C PHE A 208 14.69 13.96 -5.40
N PRO A 209 14.37 12.92 -4.62
CA PRO A 209 13.17 12.92 -3.77
C PRO A 209 13.14 14.11 -2.81
N VAL A 210 11.97 14.74 -2.69
CA VAL A 210 11.74 15.80 -1.71
C VAL A 210 11.61 15.17 -0.32
N GLN A 211 12.29 15.76 0.66
CA GLN A 211 12.21 15.28 2.03
C GLN A 211 10.79 15.50 2.61
N ILE A 212 10.13 14.39 2.94
CA ILE A 212 8.84 14.39 3.66
C ILE A 212 9.12 14.34 5.17
N VAL A 213 8.34 15.09 5.94
CA VAL A 213 8.38 15.10 7.40
C VAL A 213 7.06 14.60 7.96
N THR A 214 7.06 14.10 9.19
CA THR A 214 5.81 13.66 9.82
C THR A 214 4.85 14.83 9.97
N GLY A 215 3.60 14.67 9.53
CA GLY A 215 2.60 15.73 9.65
C GLY A 215 1.36 15.55 8.77
N GLY A 216 0.54 16.60 8.74
CA GLY A 216 -0.66 16.66 7.90
C GLY A 216 -0.35 17.11 6.46
N TYR A 217 -0.96 16.44 5.50
CA TYR A 217 -0.86 16.69 4.07
C TYR A 217 -2.25 16.59 3.43
N GLU A 218 -2.36 17.01 2.18
CA GLU A 218 -3.54 16.83 1.35
C GLU A 218 -3.13 16.23 0.00
N VAL A 219 -3.90 15.29 -0.52
CA VAL A 219 -3.72 14.75 -1.87
C VAL A 219 -4.94 15.12 -2.70
N ALA A 220 -4.74 15.70 -3.87
CA ALA A 220 -5.81 16.00 -4.80
C ALA A 220 -5.66 15.16 -6.06
N ALA A 221 -6.78 14.67 -6.59
CA ALA A 221 -6.81 14.11 -7.95
C ALA A 221 -6.80 15.26 -8.95
N VAL A 222 -6.10 15.07 -10.06
CA VAL A 222 -6.05 16.01 -11.17
C VAL A 222 -6.50 15.28 -12.43
N TRP A 223 -7.51 15.82 -13.09
CA TRP A 223 -7.86 15.45 -14.45
C TRP A 223 -7.12 16.38 -15.41
N VAL A 224 -6.04 15.85 -15.98
CA VAL A 224 -5.03 16.61 -16.74
C VAL A 224 -5.60 17.33 -17.97
N PRO A 225 -6.51 16.73 -18.77
CA PRO A 225 -6.99 17.36 -20.01
C PRO A 225 -7.68 18.72 -19.82
N GLU A 226 -8.28 18.97 -18.65
CA GLU A 226 -8.99 20.23 -18.35
C GLU A 226 -8.33 21.04 -17.23
N ASP A 227 -7.17 20.60 -16.75
CA ASP A 227 -6.55 21.11 -15.51
C ASP A 227 -7.57 21.14 -14.35
N LEU A 228 -8.40 20.09 -14.26
CA LEU A 228 -9.44 19.98 -13.25
C LEU A 228 -8.88 19.30 -12.01
N GLU A 229 -8.55 20.11 -11.02
CA GLU A 229 -8.11 19.63 -9.70
C GLU A 229 -9.29 19.44 -8.75
N GLY A 230 -9.37 18.26 -8.13
CA GLY A 230 -10.32 17.91 -7.09
C GLY A 230 -10.07 18.63 -5.76
N GLU A 231 -10.95 18.42 -4.78
CA GLU A 231 -10.68 18.86 -3.42
C GLU A 231 -9.53 18.06 -2.80
N GLY A 232 -8.76 18.70 -1.91
CA GLY A 232 -7.68 18.04 -1.18
C GLY A 232 -8.22 17.03 -0.18
N LEU A 233 -7.81 15.78 -0.32
CA LEU A 233 -8.08 14.70 0.62
C LEU A 233 -7.07 14.75 1.77
N PRO A 234 -7.48 15.10 3.01
CA PRO A 234 -6.55 15.17 4.12
C PRO A 234 -5.99 13.79 4.46
N ILE A 235 -4.67 13.72 4.56
CA ILE A 235 -3.92 12.54 4.99
C ILE A 235 -2.89 12.94 6.05
N TRP A 236 -2.44 11.97 6.83
CA TRP A 236 -1.32 12.11 7.75
C TRP A 236 -0.17 11.26 7.24
N ILE A 237 1.01 11.85 7.02
CA ILE A 237 2.19 11.10 6.64
C ILE A 237 3.08 10.91 7.87
N ASN A 238 3.46 9.67 8.14
CA ASN A 238 4.45 9.30 9.14
C ASN A 238 5.80 9.06 8.46
N ALA A 239 6.73 10.00 8.65
CA ALA A 239 8.11 9.90 8.16
C ALA A 239 9.10 9.50 9.27
N SER A 240 8.60 9.06 10.43
CA SER A 240 9.46 8.54 11.49
C SER A 240 10.17 7.26 11.05
N ARG A 241 11.34 7.05 11.64
CA ARG A 241 12.19 5.88 11.41
C ARG A 241 12.35 5.10 12.72
N PRO A 242 12.59 3.78 12.64
CA PRO A 242 12.95 3.01 13.81
C PRO A 242 14.30 3.48 14.36
N SER A 243 14.53 3.29 15.65
CA SER A 243 15.87 3.42 16.23
C SER A 243 16.68 2.17 15.86
N LEU A 244 17.21 2.17 14.64
CA LEU A 244 18.02 1.10 14.08
C LEU A 244 19.28 1.70 13.46
N SER A 245 20.44 1.28 13.96
CA SER A 245 21.72 1.42 13.27
C SER A 245 22.48 0.10 13.33
N LEU A 246 23.31 -0.17 12.32
CA LEU A 246 24.19 -1.33 12.35
C LEU A 246 25.46 -1.10 11.54
N SER A 247 26.50 -1.86 11.87
CA SER A 247 27.70 -2.06 11.08
C SER A 247 27.87 -3.56 10.88
N TRP A 248 27.96 -3.99 9.63
CA TRP A 248 28.12 -5.37 9.24
C TRP A 248 29.37 -5.50 8.38
N ILE A 249 30.29 -6.36 8.79
CA ILE A 249 31.54 -6.62 8.07
C ILE A 249 31.55 -8.07 7.62
N LYS A 250 31.78 -8.30 6.33
CA LYS A 250 32.04 -9.61 5.75
C LYS A 250 33.48 -9.65 5.25
N SER A 251 34.27 -10.56 5.78
CA SER A 251 35.68 -10.73 5.40
C SER A 251 36.04 -12.18 5.12
N GLY A 252 37.05 -12.43 4.28
CA GLY A 252 37.58 -13.77 4.02
C GLY A 252 37.26 -14.32 2.63
N GLY A 253 37.20 -15.65 2.53
CA GLY A 253 37.14 -16.39 1.26
C GLY A 253 38.42 -16.28 0.40
N PHE A 254 38.47 -17.07 -0.66
CA PHE A 254 39.67 -17.25 -1.49
C PHE A 254 40.14 -15.96 -2.16
N ALA A 255 39.19 -15.07 -2.45
CA ALA A 255 39.46 -13.77 -3.06
C ALA A 255 39.86 -12.68 -2.05
N GLY A 256 39.84 -12.97 -0.75
CA GLY A 256 40.12 -11.98 0.29
C GLY A 256 39.09 -10.85 0.29
N VAL A 257 37.80 -11.19 0.20
CA VAL A 257 36.72 -10.20 0.25
C VAL A 257 36.83 -9.45 1.57
N ASN A 258 36.64 -8.14 1.52
CA ASN A 258 36.43 -7.32 2.68
C ASN A 258 35.36 -6.28 2.32
N GLN A 259 34.21 -6.40 2.95
CA GLN A 259 33.02 -5.62 2.67
C GLN A 259 32.45 -5.13 3.98
N GLU A 260 32.11 -3.85 4.03
CA GLU A 260 31.52 -3.21 5.19
C GLU A 260 30.22 -2.52 4.76
N LEU A 261 29.15 -2.76 5.49
CA LEU A 261 27.87 -2.07 5.37
C LEU A 261 27.60 -1.35 6.69
N THR A 262 27.30 -0.06 6.60
CA THR A 262 26.90 0.74 7.76
C THR A 262 25.55 1.40 7.50
N LEU A 263 24.60 1.21 8.40
CA LEU A 263 23.28 1.85 8.39
C LEU A 263 23.19 2.84 9.55
N SER A 264 22.89 4.10 9.23
CA SER A 264 22.64 5.15 10.22
C SER A 264 21.20 5.12 10.76
N PRO A 265 20.94 5.72 11.94
CA PRO A 265 19.57 5.94 12.43
C PRO A 265 18.69 6.78 11.49
N GLU A 266 19.30 7.58 10.61
CA GLU A 266 18.61 8.39 9.60
C GLU A 266 18.23 7.59 8.35
N GLY A 267 18.66 6.33 8.26
CA GLY A 267 18.39 5.43 7.14
C GLY A 267 19.40 5.52 6.00
N ASP A 268 20.53 6.19 6.19
CA ASP A 268 21.60 6.23 5.20
C ASP A 268 22.42 4.93 5.31
N VAL A 269 22.50 4.19 4.20
CA VAL A 269 23.25 2.93 4.08
C VAL A 269 24.49 3.20 3.24
N LEU A 270 25.66 3.05 3.85
CA LEU A 270 26.95 3.11 3.20
C LEU A 270 27.47 1.70 3.00
N VAL A 271 27.95 1.39 1.80
CA VAL A 271 28.65 0.14 1.54
C VAL A 271 30.03 0.42 0.99
N ASN A 272 31.05 -0.09 1.68
CA ASN A 272 32.46 -0.03 1.27
C ASN A 272 32.88 -1.41 0.79
N ASN A 273 33.29 -1.51 -0.48
CA ASN A 273 33.94 -2.70 -1.01
C ASN A 273 35.45 -2.44 -1.08
N TRP A 274 36.20 -3.06 -0.17
CA TRP A 274 37.64 -2.85 -0.06
C TRP A 274 38.43 -3.58 -1.15
N VAL A 275 37.80 -4.47 -1.93
CA VAL A 275 38.47 -5.16 -3.04
C VAL A 275 38.72 -4.21 -4.21
N ASN A 276 37.79 -3.29 -4.47
CA ASN A 276 37.87 -2.32 -5.56
C ASN A 276 37.88 -0.86 -5.08
N TYR A 277 37.87 -0.63 -3.76
CA TYR A 277 37.79 0.70 -3.12
C TYR A 277 36.55 1.49 -3.53
N GLU A 278 35.48 0.83 -3.96
CA GLU A 278 34.23 1.48 -4.31
C GLU A 278 33.38 1.73 -3.05
N LYS A 279 32.81 2.93 -3.00
CA LYS A 279 31.87 3.34 -1.97
C LYS A 279 30.55 3.71 -2.63
N SER A 280 29.46 3.17 -2.11
CA SER A 280 28.11 3.46 -2.58
C SER A 280 27.23 3.84 -1.40
N VAL A 281 26.36 4.83 -1.59
CA VAL A 281 25.40 5.26 -0.58
C VAL A 281 23.98 5.18 -1.11
N LEU A 282 23.08 4.66 -0.27
CA LEU A 282 21.65 4.63 -0.53
C LEU A 282 20.92 5.11 0.72
N ARG A 283 19.98 6.04 0.56
CA ARG A 283 19.08 6.45 1.64
C ARG A 283 17.79 5.64 1.57
N LEU A 284 17.55 4.79 2.56
CA LEU A 284 16.31 4.03 2.67
C LEU A 284 15.12 4.97 2.84
N SER A 285 13.98 4.65 2.23
CA SER A 285 12.72 5.30 2.60
C SER A 285 12.36 4.98 4.07
N PRO A 286 11.52 5.78 4.75
CA PRO A 286 11.06 5.43 6.09
C PRO A 286 10.38 4.05 6.15
N ASP A 287 9.58 3.67 5.13
CA ASP A 287 9.00 2.33 5.05
C ASP A 287 10.06 1.23 4.88
N ASP A 288 11.02 1.38 3.97
CA ASP A 288 12.13 0.43 3.83
C ASP A 288 12.90 0.23 5.15
N HIS A 289 13.12 1.32 5.88
CA HIS A 289 13.85 1.29 7.15
C HIS A 289 13.05 0.55 8.24
N TRP A 290 11.74 0.78 8.31
CA TRP A 290 10.85 0.00 9.18
C TRP A 290 10.76 -1.46 8.77
N ASN A 291 10.67 -1.77 7.47
CA ASN A 291 10.62 -3.15 6.97
C ASN A 291 11.90 -3.92 7.32
N LEU A 292 13.06 -3.27 7.23
CA LEU A 292 14.33 -3.84 7.68
C LEU A 292 14.31 -4.10 9.20
N PHE A 293 13.89 -3.11 10.00
CA PHE A 293 13.75 -3.27 11.45
C PHE A 293 12.81 -4.41 11.84
N GLU A 294 11.61 -4.45 11.27
CA GLU A 294 10.60 -5.48 11.52
C GLU A 294 11.10 -6.86 11.09
N THR A 295 11.85 -6.94 9.98
CA THR A 295 12.48 -8.18 9.51
C THR A 295 13.52 -8.67 10.50
N LEU A 296 14.49 -7.84 10.89
CA LEU A 296 15.54 -8.22 11.85
C LEU A 296 14.95 -8.60 13.21
N ASN A 297 13.91 -7.90 13.66
CA ASN A 297 13.21 -8.22 14.90
C ASN A 297 12.46 -9.57 14.80
N ARG A 298 11.76 -9.82 13.68
CA ARG A 298 11.06 -11.10 13.44
C ARG A 298 12.01 -12.29 13.37
N LEU A 299 13.24 -12.09 12.90
CA LEU A 299 14.28 -13.11 12.92
C LEU A 299 14.76 -13.44 14.35
N GLY A 300 14.30 -12.72 15.38
CA GLY A 300 14.68 -12.96 16.76
C GLY A 300 16.11 -12.54 17.07
N LEU A 301 16.68 -11.61 16.27
CA LEU A 301 18.07 -11.19 16.41
C LEU A 301 18.37 -10.67 17.83
N LEU A 302 17.41 -9.99 18.47
CA LEU A 302 17.53 -9.49 19.85
C LEU A 302 17.51 -10.60 20.92
N GLU A 303 16.95 -11.75 20.59
CA GLU A 303 16.74 -12.88 21.50
C GLU A 303 17.86 -13.91 21.41
N LEU A 304 18.76 -13.76 20.44
CA LEU A 304 19.93 -14.62 20.31
C LEU A 304 20.85 -14.50 21.52
N ASP A 305 21.53 -15.61 21.79
CA ASP A 305 22.72 -15.56 22.62
C ASP A 305 23.83 -14.87 21.81
N TRP A 306 24.41 -13.81 22.37
CA TRP A 306 25.35 -12.94 21.65
C TRP A 306 26.79 -13.40 21.81
N ASP A 307 26.99 -14.72 21.74
CA ASP A 307 28.28 -15.36 21.82
C ASP A 307 28.95 -15.39 20.44
N ASP A 308 30.29 -15.31 20.44
CA ASP A 308 31.07 -15.43 19.20
C ASP A 308 31.11 -16.89 18.73
N HIS A 309 30.78 -17.10 17.45
CA HIS A 309 30.80 -18.41 16.81
C HIS A 309 32.02 -18.56 15.89
N GLY A 310 33.13 -19.01 16.47
CA GLY A 310 34.39 -19.22 15.77
C GLY A 310 34.38 -20.38 14.76
N ALA A 311 35.44 -20.44 13.96
CA ALA A 311 35.66 -21.53 13.02
C ALA A 311 36.21 -22.79 13.70
N ALA A 312 35.76 -23.95 13.24
CA ALA A 312 36.28 -25.26 13.64
C ALA A 312 37.77 -25.39 13.27
N GLY A 313 38.51 -26.14 14.09
CA GLY A 313 39.91 -26.44 13.81
C GLY A 313 40.11 -27.11 12.44
N GLY A 314 40.92 -26.50 11.58
CA GLY A 314 41.20 -27.00 10.23
C GLY A 314 40.27 -26.47 9.14
N ALA A 315 39.24 -25.68 9.48
CA ALA A 315 38.48 -24.92 8.50
C ALA A 315 39.40 -23.87 7.83
N ALA A 316 39.31 -23.77 6.51
CA ALA A 316 40.06 -22.81 5.71
C ALA A 316 39.17 -22.36 4.54
N ASP A 317 39.35 -21.13 4.07
CA ASP A 317 38.56 -20.56 2.96
C ASP A 317 37.07 -20.33 3.31
N PHE A 318 36.80 -19.76 4.48
CA PHE A 318 35.47 -19.34 4.91
C PHE A 318 35.34 -17.82 4.96
N PHE A 319 34.11 -17.33 4.98
CA PHE A 319 33.82 -15.95 5.38
C PHE A 319 33.62 -15.85 6.89
N SER A 320 34.17 -14.79 7.47
CA SER A 320 33.83 -14.29 8.80
C SER A 320 32.94 -13.07 8.68
N TYR A 321 32.01 -12.98 9.61
CA TYR A 321 31.00 -11.94 9.71
C TYR A 321 31.11 -11.30 11.08
N GLU A 322 31.02 -9.97 11.11
CA GLU A 322 30.91 -9.18 12.34
C GLU A 322 29.69 -8.28 12.22
N LEU A 323 28.86 -8.25 13.25
CA LEU A 323 27.67 -7.41 13.31
C LEU A 323 27.65 -6.64 14.62
N ASP A 324 27.75 -5.32 14.52
CA ASP A 324 27.39 -4.37 15.57
C ASP A 324 26.00 -3.83 15.25
N ILE A 325 25.00 -4.08 16.09
CA ILE A 325 23.63 -3.58 15.88
C ILE A 325 23.14 -2.82 17.10
N THR A 326 22.50 -1.68 16.87
CA THR A 326 21.78 -0.93 17.90
C THR A 326 20.31 -0.88 17.53
N LEU A 327 19.49 -1.47 18.39
CA LEU A 327 18.04 -1.59 18.26
C LEU A 327 17.40 -1.05 19.54
N GLU A 328 16.52 -0.07 19.40
CA GLU A 328 15.81 0.55 20.53
C GLU A 328 16.75 1.04 21.66
N GLY A 329 17.93 1.54 21.27
CA GLY A 329 18.95 2.03 22.20
C GLY A 329 19.83 0.95 22.85
N SER A 330 19.62 -0.32 22.56
CA SER A 330 20.49 -1.42 23.00
C SER A 330 21.46 -1.81 21.91
N THR A 331 22.77 -1.70 22.19
CA THR A 331 23.82 -2.15 21.27
C THR A 331 24.26 -3.57 21.59
N ARG A 332 24.36 -4.40 20.57
CA ARG A 332 24.84 -5.77 20.61
C ARG A 332 25.90 -5.99 19.54
N LYS A 333 26.82 -6.92 19.82
CA LYS A 333 27.95 -7.25 18.94
C LYS A 333 28.06 -8.76 18.83
N MET A 334 28.27 -9.28 17.62
CA MET A 334 28.46 -10.70 17.40
C MET A 334 29.46 -10.93 16.27
N ARG A 335 30.20 -12.05 16.36
CA ARG A 335 30.96 -12.59 15.25
C ARG A 335 30.56 -14.02 14.96
N TRP A 336 30.49 -14.37 13.68
CA TRP A 336 30.30 -15.76 13.26
C TRP A 336 31.05 -16.03 11.96
N VAL A 337 31.13 -17.30 11.57
CA VAL A 337 31.71 -17.74 10.29
C VAL A 337 30.66 -18.46 9.47
N ASP A 338 31.00 -18.86 8.23
CA ASP A 338 30.10 -19.69 7.43
C ASP A 338 29.58 -20.92 8.20
N HIS A 339 28.32 -21.30 7.96
CA HIS A 339 27.68 -22.41 8.65
C HIS A 339 28.50 -23.72 8.59
N TRP A 340 29.15 -24.00 7.45
CA TRP A 340 29.98 -25.20 7.28
C TRP A 340 31.32 -25.12 8.00
N ALA A 341 31.79 -23.91 8.32
CA ALA A 341 33.08 -23.65 8.94
C ALA A 341 32.98 -23.49 10.46
N SER A 342 31.78 -23.30 11.02
CA SER A 342 31.61 -23.04 12.45
C SER A 342 31.94 -24.25 13.33
N GLU A 343 32.52 -24.00 14.51
CA GLU A 343 32.80 -25.02 15.52
C GLU A 343 31.52 -25.61 16.14
N VAL A 344 30.46 -24.79 16.22
CA VAL A 344 29.16 -25.16 16.78
C VAL A 344 28.04 -24.85 15.79
N PRO A 345 26.88 -25.53 15.86
CA PRO A 345 25.74 -25.18 15.03
C PRO A 345 25.32 -23.72 15.25
N LEU A 346 25.22 -22.95 14.17
CA LEU A 346 24.77 -21.56 14.22
C LEU A 346 23.25 -21.49 14.37
N PRO A 347 22.73 -20.51 15.12
CA PRO A 347 21.31 -20.16 15.09
C PRO A 347 20.85 -19.82 13.67
N GLY A 348 19.73 -20.38 13.21
CA GLY A 348 19.19 -20.13 11.86
C GLY A 348 18.95 -18.63 11.58
N ALA A 349 18.60 -17.86 12.61
CA ALA A 349 18.46 -16.41 12.55
C ALA A 349 19.71 -15.68 12.05
N LEU A 350 20.93 -16.16 12.35
CA LEU A 350 22.17 -15.53 11.89
C LEU A 350 22.39 -15.70 10.39
N PHE A 351 22.06 -16.89 9.87
CA PHE A 351 22.12 -17.15 8.44
C PHE A 351 21.12 -16.25 7.68
N GLU A 352 19.88 -16.17 8.16
CA GLU A 352 18.85 -15.32 7.55
C GLU A 352 19.19 -13.83 7.67
N THR A 353 19.74 -13.39 8.80
CA THR A 353 20.23 -12.01 8.99
C THR A 353 21.34 -11.68 8.01
N GLY A 354 22.32 -12.58 7.84
CA GLY A 354 23.39 -12.40 6.85
C GLY A 354 22.85 -12.24 5.44
N SER A 355 21.86 -13.06 5.04
CA SER A 355 21.21 -12.94 3.72
C SER A 355 20.51 -11.60 3.53
N VAL A 356 19.78 -11.11 4.53
CA VAL A 356 19.10 -9.81 4.47
C VAL A 356 20.09 -8.66 4.29
N LEU A 357 21.22 -8.70 5.01
CA LEU A 357 22.26 -7.67 4.92
C LEU A 357 23.03 -7.75 3.59
N GLU A 358 23.26 -8.95 3.07
CA GLU A 358 23.84 -9.12 1.73
C GLU A 358 22.92 -8.58 0.63
N ASP A 359 21.61 -8.81 0.72
CA ASP A 359 20.66 -8.29 -0.26
C ASP A 359 20.50 -6.77 -0.16
N LEU A 360 20.56 -6.21 1.05
CA LEU A 360 20.63 -4.77 1.25
C LEU A 360 21.89 -4.19 0.62
N ALA A 361 23.05 -4.83 0.82
CA ALA A 361 24.30 -4.38 0.22
C ALA A 361 24.23 -4.40 -1.31
N LYS A 362 23.65 -5.46 -1.89
CA LYS A 362 23.38 -5.58 -3.35
C LYS A 362 22.54 -4.44 -3.87
N ARG A 363 21.44 -4.11 -3.17
CA ARG A 363 20.57 -2.98 -3.51
C ARG A 363 21.33 -1.65 -3.47
N VAL A 364 22.23 -1.46 -2.52
CA VAL A 364 23.04 -0.22 -2.45
C VAL A 364 23.99 -0.10 -3.64
N TRP A 365 24.57 -1.18 -4.17
CA TRP A 365 25.37 -1.08 -5.39
C TRP A 365 24.54 -0.88 -6.66
N SER A 366 23.34 -1.46 -6.74
CA SER A 366 22.48 -1.31 -7.92
C SER A 366 21.81 0.06 -8.00
N ASP A 367 21.34 0.56 -6.86
CA ASP A 367 20.45 1.74 -6.79
C ASP A 367 21.14 2.95 -6.16
N GLY A 368 22.26 2.73 -5.46
CA GLY A 368 22.96 3.78 -4.73
C GLY A 368 23.80 4.68 -5.64
N ALA A 369 24.06 5.88 -5.15
CA ALA A 369 24.97 6.80 -5.81
C ALA A 369 26.43 6.41 -5.49
N PRO A 370 27.34 6.41 -6.47
CA PRO A 370 28.77 6.26 -6.19
C PRO A 370 29.27 7.47 -5.40
N LEU A 371 30.10 7.23 -4.39
CA LEU A 371 30.83 8.26 -3.66
C LEU A 371 32.26 8.33 -4.20
N PHE A 372 32.62 9.48 -4.76
CA PHE A 372 33.98 9.80 -5.18
C PHE A 372 34.61 10.67 -4.09
N ASP A 373 35.69 10.18 -3.47
CA ASP A 373 36.49 10.93 -2.49
C ASP A 373 37.30 12.07 -3.14
#